data_AF-A0A7S0G071-F1
#
_entry.id   AF-A0A7S0G071-F1
#
_cell.length_a   1.000
_cell.length_b   1.000
_cell.length_c   1.000
_cell.angle_alpha   90.00
_cell.angle_beta   90.00
_cell.angle_gamma   90.00
#
_symmetry.space_group_name_H-M   'P 1'
#
loop_
_entity.id
_entity.type
_entity.pdbx_description
1 polymer ?
#
loop_
_entity_poly.entity_id
_entity_poly.type
_entity_poly.pdbx_seq_one_letter_code
_entity_poly.pdbx_strand_id
1 'polypeptide(L)'
;HRLLPYVCGTLVMNIVGNQLKSELYESGLVISKKSHFLSAGLKALSTWEMERCLQECREACGGQGMLSENRVGPLLSEFNVTTTFEGDNHVMVQQASKA
;
A
#
# COMPACT_ATOMS: atom_id res chain seq x y z
N HIS A 1 12.01 -7.10 16.22
CA HIS A 1 11.88 -7.92 14.99
C HIS A 1 10.53 -7.78 14.27
N ARG A 2 9.41 -7.46 14.95
CA ARG A 2 8.06 -7.34 14.31
C ARG A 2 7.94 -6.26 13.22
N LEU A 3 8.60 -5.10 13.38
CA LEU A 3 8.41 -3.95 12.47
C LEU A 3 9.37 -3.90 11.28
N LEU A 4 10.53 -4.55 11.37
CA LEU A 4 11.55 -4.49 10.32
C LEU A 4 11.05 -5.00 8.94
N PRO A 5 10.25 -6.09 8.86
CA PRO A 5 9.67 -6.53 7.59
C PRO A 5 8.83 -5.45 6.90
N TYR A 6 8.04 -4.66 7.64
CA TYR A 6 7.20 -3.59 7.08
C TYR A 6 8.02 -2.41 6.55
N VAL A 7 9.13 -2.09 7.21
CA VAL A 7 10.09 -1.08 6.71
C VAL A 7 10.68 -1.55 5.38
N CYS A 8 11.15 -2.81 5.31
CA CYS A 8 11.66 -3.40 4.09
C CYS A 8 10.58 -3.45 2.99
N GLY A 9 9.35 -3.87 3.31
CA GLY A 9 8.22 -3.91 2.40
C GLY A 9 7.91 -2.53 1.81
N THR A 10 7.88 -1.50 2.65
CA THR A 10 7.65 -0.11 2.22
C THR A 10 8.73 0.37 1.26
N LEU A 11 10.00 0.06 1.52
CA LEU A 11 11.12 0.40 0.64
C LEU A 11 10.99 -0.29 -0.73
N VAL A 12 10.67 -1.58 -0.74
CA VAL A 12 10.46 -2.34 -1.98
C VAL A 12 9.30 -1.74 -2.78
N MET A 13 8.15 -1.50 -2.16
CA MET A 13 7.00 -0.89 -2.83
C MET A 13 7.30 0.51 -3.37
N ASN A 14 8.12 1.29 -2.65
CA ASN A 14 8.56 2.61 -3.12
C ASN A 14 9.44 2.51 -4.38
N ILE A 15 10.41 1.59 -4.37
CA ILE A 15 11.29 1.35 -5.53
C ILE A 15 10.46 0.91 -6.74
N VAL A 16 9.58 -0.08 -6.57
CA VAL A 16 8.70 -0.58 -7.64
C VAL A 16 7.77 0.53 -8.16
N GLY A 17 7.20 1.32 -7.26
CA GLY A 17 6.36 2.46 -7.65
C GLY A 17 7.12 3.52 -8.44
N ASN A 18 8.38 3.80 -8.10
CA ASN A 18 9.21 4.74 -8.85
C ASN A 18 9.62 4.18 -10.22
N GLN A 19 9.89 2.88 -10.33
CA GLN A 19 10.13 2.21 -11.61
C GLN A 19 8.92 2.32 -12.54
N LEU A 20 7.72 2.01 -12.02
CA LEU A 20 6.48 2.12 -12.79
C LEU A 20 6.20 3.56 -13.24
N LYS A 21 6.50 4.55 -12.39
CA LYS A 21 6.41 5.98 -12.77
C LYS A 21 7.40 6.32 -13.89
N SER A 22 8.65 5.85 -13.83
CA SER A 22 9.63 6.07 -14.89
C SER A 22 9.15 5.50 -16.22
N GLU A 23 8.70 4.24 -16.23
CA GLU A 23 8.15 3.59 -17.44
C GLU A 23 6.97 4.37 -18.01
N LEU A 24 6.11 4.94 -17.16
CA LEU A 24 4.97 5.75 -17.59
C LEU A 24 5.37 7.12 -18.14
N TYR A 25 6.41 7.76 -17.59
CA TYR A 25 6.93 9.01 -18.16
C TYR A 25 7.60 8.78 -19.51
N GLU A 26 8.36 7.69 -19.65
CA GLU A 26 9.00 7.27 -20.90
C GLU A 26 7.98 6.92 -22.00
N SER A 27 6.81 6.38 -21.62
CA SER A 27 5.72 6.11 -22.56
C SER A 27 4.91 7.34 -22.97
N GLY A 28 5.28 8.54 -22.50
CA GLY A 28 4.51 9.77 -22.76
C GLY A 28 3.16 9.77 -22.03
N LEU A 29 3.09 9.18 -20.83
CA LEU A 29 1.88 9.02 -20.02
C LEU A 29 0.81 8.12 -20.66
N VAL A 30 1.20 7.33 -21.66
CA VAL A 30 0.33 6.31 -22.24
C VAL A 30 0.32 5.09 -21.33
N ILE A 31 -0.85 4.80 -20.75
CA ILE A 31 -1.06 3.64 -19.88
C ILE A 31 -1.19 2.40 -20.75
N SER A 32 -0.14 1.59 -20.78
CA SER A 32 -0.18 0.26 -21.41
C SER A 32 -1.01 -0.73 -20.58
N LYS A 33 -1.47 -1.83 -21.20
CA LYS A 33 -2.13 -2.92 -20.46
C LYS A 33 -1.24 -3.45 -19.32
N LYS A 34 0.05 -3.63 -19.58
CA LYS A 34 1.04 -4.04 -18.58
C LYS A 34 1.09 -3.05 -17.41
N SER A 35 1.21 -1.76 -17.70
CA SER A 35 1.28 -0.70 -16.67
C SER A 35 0.00 -0.66 -15.82
N HIS A 36 -1.17 -0.88 -16.43
CA HIS A 36 -2.43 -0.96 -15.71
C HIS A 36 -2.49 -2.17 -14.76
N PHE A 37 -2.13 -3.36 -15.21
CA PHE A 37 -2.18 -4.54 -14.34
C PHE A 37 -1.16 -4.46 -13.20
N LEU A 38 0.03 -3.91 -13.47
CA LEU A 38 1.05 -3.65 -12.44
C LEU A 38 0.61 -2.59 -11.44
N SER A 39 0.00 -1.48 -11.89
CA SER A 39 -0.48 -0.43 -10.98
C SER A 39 -1.63 -0.94 -10.09
N ALA A 40 -2.54 -1.75 -10.63
CA ALA A 40 -3.62 -2.37 -9.87
C ALA A 40 -3.08 -3.29 -8.76
N GLY A 41 -2.14 -4.18 -9.10
CA GLY A 41 -1.50 -5.06 -8.13
C GLY A 41 -0.72 -4.30 -7.06
N LEU A 42 0.06 -3.28 -7.48
CA LEU A 42 0.84 -2.45 -6.56
C LEU A 42 -0.05 -1.67 -5.59
N LYS A 43 -1.17 -1.11 -6.06
CA LYS A 43 -2.14 -0.41 -5.20
C LYS A 43 -2.71 -1.35 -4.14
N ALA A 44 -3.17 -2.54 -4.54
CA ALA A 44 -3.76 -3.50 -3.62
C ALA A 44 -2.76 -3.97 -2.56
N LEU A 45 -1.56 -4.38 -2.99
CA LEU A 45 -0.52 -4.88 -2.09
C LEU A 45 -0.02 -3.78 -1.14
N SER A 46 0.22 -2.57 -1.64
CA SER A 46 0.75 -1.47 -0.82
C SER A 46 -0.25 -1.01 0.24
N THR A 47 -1.54 -0.96 -0.09
CA THR A 47 -2.58 -0.52 0.85
C THR A 47 -2.86 -1.56 1.94
N TRP A 48 -2.88 -2.86 1.61
CA TRP A 48 -2.93 -3.91 2.63
C TRP A 48 -1.68 -3.95 3.50
N GLU A 49 -0.50 -3.71 2.93
CA GLU A 49 0.75 -3.65 3.70
C GLU A 49 0.75 -2.47 4.67
N MET A 50 0.25 -1.31 4.24
CA MET A 50 0.09 -0.12 5.09
C MET A 50 -0.87 -0.38 6.26
N GLU A 51 -2.03 -0.98 6.00
CA GLU A 51 -3.00 -1.34 7.05
C GLU A 51 -2.37 -2.27 8.09
N ARG A 52 -1.70 -3.35 7.65
CA ARG A 52 -0.99 -4.29 8.53
C ARG A 52 0.13 -3.60 9.31
N CYS A 53 0.93 -2.76 8.66
CA CYS A 53 2.02 -2.02 9.29
C CYS A 53 1.51 -1.11 10.41
N LEU A 54 0.46 -0.33 10.15
CA LEU A 54 -0.13 0.57 11.14
C LEU A 54 -0.73 -0.19 12.32
N GLN A 55 -1.40 -1.32 12.07
CA GLN A 55 -1.92 -2.18 13.12
C GLN A 55 -0.79 -2.76 14.00
N GLU A 56 0.27 -3.28 13.38
CA GLU A 56 1.43 -3.81 14.11
C GLU A 56 2.17 -2.72 14.89
N CYS A 57 2.30 -1.51 14.35
CA CYS A 57 2.86 -0.37 15.06
C CYS A 57 2.02 -0.03 16.30
N ARG A 58 0.68 -0.04 16.15
CA ARG A 58 -0.25 0.23 17.24
C ARG A 58 -0.08 -0.78 18.37
N GLU A 59 -0.01 -2.06 18.03
CA GLU A 59 0.15 -3.14 19.00
C GLU A 59 1.54 -3.16 19.64
N ALA A 60 2.59 -2.83 18.88
CA ALA A 60 3.96 -2.75 19.38
C ALA A 60 4.11 -1.65 20.46
N CYS A 61 3.28 -0.61 20.43
CA CYS A 61 3.21 0.42 21.47
C CYS A 61 2.43 0.01 22.73
N GLY A 62 1.84 -1.20 22.77
CA GLY A 62 1.03 -1.67 23.90
C GLY A 62 -0.18 -0.76 24.18
N GLY A 63 -0.53 -0.58 25.45
CA GLY A 63 -1.68 0.25 25.85
C GLY A 63 -1.57 1.71 25.37
N GLN A 64 -0.35 2.24 25.24
CA GLN A 64 -0.11 3.59 24.71
C GLN A 64 -0.49 3.70 23.23
N GLY A 65 -0.48 2.60 22.47
CA GLY A 65 -0.97 2.59 21.08
C GLY A 65 -2.48 2.79 20.95
N MET A 66 -3.24 2.63 22.04
CA MET A 66 -4.69 2.86 22.04
C MET A 66 -5.07 4.32 22.32
N LEU A 67 -4.13 5.10 22.88
CA LEU A 67 -4.30 6.51 23.15
C LEU A 67 -4.31 7.31 21.83
N SER A 68 -5.30 8.19 21.68
CA SER A 68 -5.44 9.01 20.46
C SER A 68 -4.27 9.99 20.31
N GLU A 69 -3.61 10.36 21.41
CA GLU A 69 -2.42 11.20 21.47
C GLU A 69 -1.23 10.62 20.68
N ASN A 70 -1.11 9.29 20.62
CA ASN A 70 -0.09 8.60 19.83
C ASN A 70 -0.45 8.50 18.34
N ARG A 71 -1.68 8.88 17.95
CA ARG A 71 -2.18 9.05 16.57
C ARG A 71 -2.17 7.82 15.67
N VAL A 72 -1.58 6.69 16.06
CA VAL A 72 -1.54 5.47 15.23
C VAL A 72 -2.95 4.93 14.94
N GLY A 73 -3.83 4.92 15.93
CA GLY A 73 -5.24 4.53 15.75
C GLY A 73 -6.01 5.45 14.78
N PRO A 74 -6.01 6.78 15.00
CA PRO A 74 -6.57 7.73 14.04
C PRO A 74 -6.01 7.57 12.62
N LEU A 75 -4.69 7.41 12.48
CA LEU A 75 -4.01 7.24 11.19
C LEU A 75 -4.46 5.97 10.46
N LEU A 76 -4.57 4.85 11.19
CA LEU A 76 -5.12 3.60 10.65
C LEU A 76 -6.55 3.80 10.14
N SER A 77 -7.40 4.45 10.94
CA SER A 77 -8.79 4.71 10.53
C SER A 77 -8.88 5.57 9.27
N GLU A 78 -8.03 6.58 9.13
CA GLU A 78 -7.99 7.46 7.97
C GLU A 78 -7.57 6.70 6.71
N PHE A 79 -6.54 5.86 6.81
CA PHE A 79 -6.00 5.15 5.67
C PHE A 79 -6.72 3.86 5.29
N ASN A 80 -7.56 3.30 6.15
CA ASN A 80 -8.34 2.09 5.82
C ASN A 80 -9.21 2.25 4.57
N VAL A 81 -9.67 3.48 4.28
CA VAL A 81 -10.44 3.78 3.06
C VAL A 81 -9.67 3.45 1.78
N THR A 82 -8.33 3.52 1.80
CA THR A 82 -7.49 3.29 0.61
C THR A 82 -7.57 1.86 0.07
N THR A 83 -8.01 0.90 0.89
CA THR A 83 -8.25 -0.49 0.45
C THR A 83 -9.47 -0.63 -0.46
N THR A 84 -10.36 0.37 -0.47
CA THR A 84 -11.63 0.36 -1.22
C THR A 84 -11.71 1.47 -2.27
N PHE A 85 -11.15 2.64 -1.98
CA PHE A 85 -11.10 3.77 -2.91
C PHE A 85 -10.18 3.45 -4.11
N GLU A 86 -10.48 4.06 -5.27
CA GLU A 86 -9.81 3.81 -6.57
C GLU A 86 -9.88 2.35 -7.07
N GLY A 87 -10.77 1.55 -6.47
CA GLY A 87 -10.99 0.16 -6.80
C GLY A 87 -10.70 -0.75 -5.62
N ASP A 88 -11.67 -1.60 -5.28
CA ASP A 88 -11.52 -2.57 -4.19
C ASP A 88 -10.29 -3.47 -4.39
N ASN A 89 -9.51 -3.69 -3.34
CA ASN A 89 -8.25 -4.42 -3.43
C ASN A 89 -8.42 -5.85 -3.97
N HIS A 90 -9.52 -6.54 -3.66
CA HIS A 90 -9.76 -7.87 -4.23
C HIS A 90 -10.02 -7.79 -5.73
N VAL A 91 -10.77 -6.78 -6.18
CA VAL A 91 -10.99 -6.52 -7.62
C VAL A 91 -9.68 -6.15 -8.32
N MET A 92 -8.83 -5.32 -7.69
CA MET A 92 -7.52 -4.95 -8.23
C MET A 92 -6.60 -6.14 -8.40
N VAL A 93 -6.55 -7.05 -7.42
CA VAL A 93 -5.80 -8.32 -7.56
C VAL A 93 -6.38 -9.18 -8.68
N GLN A 94 -7.70 -9.26 -8.81
CA GLN A 94 -8.33 -9.99 -9.93
C GLN A 94 -7.97 -9.40 -11.29
N GLN A 95 -7.80 -8.08 -11.40
CA GLN A 95 -7.31 -7.42 -12.61
C GLN A 95 -5.84 -7.77 -12.86
N ALA A 96 -4.99 -7.71 -11.83
CA ALA A 96 -3.58 -8.06 -11.93
C ALA A 96 -3.37 -9.53 -12.36
N SER A 97 -4.23 -10.45 -11.93
CA SER A 97 -4.18 -11.87 -12.33
C SER A 97 -4.55 -12.12 -13.80
N LYS A 98 -5.10 -11.12 -14.50
CA LYS A 98 -5.43 -11.18 -15.94
C LYS A 98 -4.32 -10.60 -16.82
N ALA A 99 -3.18 -10.26 -16.23
CA ALA A 99 -2.00 -9.73 -16.92
C ALA A 99 -1.42 -10.68 -17.96
#